data_AF-A0A9D2U479-F1
#
_entry.id   AF-A0A9D2U479-F1
#
_cell.length_a   1.000
_cell.length_b   1.000
_cell.length_c   1.000
_cell.angle_alpha   90.00
_cell.angle_beta   90.00
_cell.angle_gamma   90.00
#
_symmetry.space_group_name_H-M   'P 1'
#
loop_
_entity.id
_entity.type
_entity.pdbx_description
1 polymer ?
#
loop_
_entity_poly.entity_id
_entity_poly.type
_entity_poly.pdbx_seq_one_letter_code
_entity_poly.pdbx_strand_id
1 'polypeptide(L)'
;TIDICKIAVLKYYAGKEYSAQTRRTLKKFLQELCGKQIYFPFFLSYEKDWLVELQLWDKTLVEYKGQKGSRVMLYYQLQKGGKEQADYSTEVLTPMYENLYVKKFVLFANEKLKYYFKETIDGNSYRSDKETCVREPEPGELGRYGRLNDILMETGSTERRKKMQGYALEDAAANHMFTQE
;
A
#
# COMPACT_ATOMS: atom_id res chain seq x y z
N THR A 1 -7.20 -14.41 -20.62
CA THR A 1 -7.73 -13.02 -20.62
C THR A 1 -6.60 -12.04 -20.96
N ILE A 2 -6.87 -10.89 -21.57
CA ILE A 2 -5.83 -9.91 -21.98
C ILE A 2 -5.04 -9.35 -20.78
N ASP A 3 -5.66 -9.33 -19.59
CA ASP A 3 -5.06 -8.76 -18.38
C ASP A 3 -3.81 -9.53 -17.91
N ILE A 4 -3.74 -10.86 -18.07
CA ILE A 4 -2.54 -11.63 -17.70
C ILE A 4 -1.31 -11.19 -18.49
N CYS A 5 -1.48 -10.86 -19.77
CA CYS A 5 -0.39 -10.37 -20.61
C CYS A 5 0.08 -8.99 -20.15
N LYS A 6 -0.85 -8.09 -19.78
CA LYS A 6 -0.50 -6.78 -19.21
C LYS A 6 0.25 -6.92 -17.89
N ILE A 7 -0.25 -7.76 -16.99
CA ILE A 7 0.39 -8.07 -15.69
C ILE A 7 1.79 -8.66 -15.94
N ALA A 8 1.95 -9.59 -16.88
CA ALA A 8 3.24 -10.19 -17.19
C ALA A 8 4.24 -9.16 -17.76
N VAL A 9 3.81 -8.29 -18.67
CA VAL A 9 4.66 -7.20 -19.20
C VAL A 9 5.06 -6.24 -18.08
N LEU A 10 4.12 -5.84 -17.22
CA LEU A 10 4.41 -4.98 -16.09
C LEU A 10 5.35 -5.66 -15.08
N LYS A 11 5.19 -6.94 -14.82
CA LYS A 11 6.09 -7.68 -13.93
C LYS A 11 7.49 -7.80 -14.53
N TYR A 12 7.59 -7.95 -15.85
CA TYR A 12 8.87 -8.02 -16.54
C TYR A 12 9.65 -6.71 -16.49
N TYR A 13 8.99 -5.55 -16.64
CA TYR A 13 9.63 -4.22 -16.63
C TYR A 13 9.75 -3.59 -15.24
N ALA A 14 9.21 -4.23 -14.19
CA ALA A 14 9.36 -3.78 -12.82
C ALA A 14 10.84 -3.61 -12.46
N GLY A 15 11.25 -2.39 -12.09
CA GLY A 15 12.63 -2.03 -11.76
C GLY A 15 13.63 -2.04 -12.92
N LYS A 16 13.17 -2.07 -14.18
CA LYS A 16 14.03 -2.01 -15.37
C LYS A 16 13.88 -0.70 -16.12
N GLU A 17 14.91 -0.33 -16.89
CA GLU A 17 14.82 0.75 -17.87
C GLU A 17 13.94 0.36 -19.07
N TYR A 18 13.30 1.35 -19.69
CA TYR A 18 12.45 1.17 -20.85
C TYR A 18 12.43 2.41 -21.74
N SER A 19 12.18 2.20 -23.03
CA SER A 19 12.10 3.28 -24.02
C SER A 19 10.87 4.17 -23.80
N ALA A 20 10.85 5.35 -24.41
CA ALA A 20 9.70 6.26 -24.35
C ALA A 20 8.40 5.65 -24.93
N GLN A 21 8.50 4.76 -25.91
CA GLN A 21 7.34 4.04 -26.44
C GLN A 21 6.81 3.05 -25.41
N THR A 22 7.69 2.23 -24.84
CA THR A 22 7.34 1.25 -23.79
C THR A 22 6.78 1.95 -22.56
N ARG A 23 7.38 3.07 -22.14
CA ARG A 23 6.92 3.93 -21.03
C ARG A 23 5.42 4.25 -21.14
N ARG A 24 4.98 4.75 -22.30
CA ARG A 24 3.56 5.07 -22.55
C ARG A 24 2.64 3.86 -22.42
N THR A 25 3.07 2.70 -22.93
CA THR A 25 2.32 1.45 -22.83
C THR A 25 2.23 0.95 -21.39
N LEU A 26 3.33 0.98 -20.63
CA LEU A 26 3.37 0.56 -19.23
C LEU A 26 2.45 1.42 -18.36
N LYS A 27 2.48 2.76 -18.53
CA LYS A 27 1.57 3.66 -17.82
C LYS A 27 0.10 3.32 -18.11
N LYS A 28 -0.24 3.12 -19.38
CA LYS A 28 -1.61 2.75 -19.79
C LYS A 28 -2.05 1.42 -19.16
N PHE A 29 -1.17 0.42 -19.12
CA PHE A 29 -1.51 -0.87 -18.49
C PHE A 29 -1.71 -0.74 -16.98
N LEU A 30 -0.90 0.06 -16.28
CA LEU A 30 -1.10 0.33 -14.86
C LEU A 30 -2.44 1.01 -14.60
N GLN A 31 -2.78 2.04 -15.37
CA GLN A 31 -4.07 2.75 -15.26
C GLN A 31 -5.26 1.82 -15.48
N GLU A 32 -5.23 1.00 -16.54
CA GLU A 32 -6.30 0.06 -16.86
C GLU A 32 -6.49 -1.01 -15.78
N LEU A 33 -5.41 -1.55 -15.22
CA LEU A 33 -5.49 -2.55 -14.15
C LEU A 33 -5.92 -1.92 -12.81
N CYS A 34 -5.37 -0.76 -12.45
CA CYS A 34 -5.77 -0.05 -11.23
C CYS A 34 -7.25 0.39 -11.29
N GLY A 35 -7.75 0.80 -12.46
CA GLY A 35 -9.17 1.09 -12.68
C GLY A 35 -10.09 -0.12 -12.44
N LYS A 36 -9.57 -1.33 -12.60
CA LYS A 36 -10.23 -2.60 -12.26
C LYS A 36 -9.97 -3.07 -10.83
N GLN A 37 -9.35 -2.24 -9.98
CA GLN A 37 -8.89 -2.61 -8.63
C GLN A 37 -7.85 -3.74 -8.61
N ILE A 38 -7.05 -3.88 -9.67
CA ILE A 38 -5.96 -4.86 -9.77
C ILE A 38 -4.62 -4.13 -9.61
N TYR A 39 -3.88 -4.46 -8.56
CA TYR A 39 -2.56 -3.91 -8.27
C TYR A 39 -1.69 -4.93 -7.51
N PHE A 40 -0.38 -4.88 -7.70
CA PHE A 40 0.55 -5.82 -7.08
C PHE A 40 1.73 -5.07 -6.46
N PRO A 41 2.44 -5.64 -5.46
CA PRO A 41 3.62 -5.04 -4.85
C PRO A 41 4.66 -4.58 -5.87
N PHE A 42 4.89 -5.34 -6.95
CA PHE A 42 5.83 -4.95 -8.00
C PHE A 42 5.44 -3.67 -8.76
N PHE A 43 4.17 -3.23 -8.69
CA PHE A 43 3.75 -1.93 -9.25
C PHE A 43 4.49 -0.78 -8.56
N LEU A 44 4.89 -0.93 -7.29
CA LEU A 44 5.58 0.11 -6.54
C LEU A 44 7.00 0.41 -7.04
N SER A 45 7.51 -0.35 -8.01
CA SER A 45 8.80 -0.11 -8.68
C SER A 45 8.72 0.86 -9.88
N TYR A 46 7.51 1.32 -10.22
CA TYR A 46 7.28 2.24 -11.32
C TYR A 46 7.41 3.71 -10.89
N GLU A 47 7.36 4.63 -11.85
CA GLU A 47 7.62 6.06 -11.65
C GLU A 47 6.71 6.68 -10.57
N LYS A 48 7.32 7.46 -9.66
CA LYS A 48 6.66 8.12 -8.53
C LYS A 48 5.40 8.88 -8.95
N ASP A 49 5.47 9.69 -10.01
CA ASP A 49 4.33 10.47 -10.49
C ASP A 49 3.14 9.60 -10.91
N TRP A 50 3.40 8.42 -11.47
CA TRP A 50 2.34 7.49 -11.84
C TRP A 50 1.73 6.85 -10.59
N LEU A 51 2.57 6.49 -9.61
CA LEU A 51 2.09 5.93 -8.35
C LEU A 51 1.30 6.94 -7.52
N VAL A 52 1.64 8.22 -7.59
CA VAL A 52 0.85 9.30 -6.98
C VAL A 52 -0.51 9.41 -7.69
N GLU A 53 -0.52 9.46 -9.02
CA GLU A 53 -1.76 9.48 -9.83
C GLU A 53 -2.68 8.27 -9.52
N LEU A 54 -2.08 7.09 -9.34
CA LEU A 54 -2.79 5.84 -9.05
C LEU A 54 -3.05 5.60 -7.55
N GLN A 55 -2.69 6.55 -6.68
CA GLN A 55 -2.84 6.45 -5.22
C GLN A 55 -2.16 5.22 -4.60
N LEU A 56 -1.02 4.81 -5.16
CA LEU A 56 -0.18 3.70 -4.72
C LEU A 56 1.14 4.14 -4.05
N TRP A 57 1.59 5.37 -4.27
CA TRP A 57 2.91 5.86 -3.80
C TRP A 57 3.13 5.73 -2.28
N ASP A 58 2.10 6.03 -1.51
CA ASP A 58 2.08 6.03 -0.06
C ASP A 58 1.58 4.70 0.53
N LYS A 59 1.51 3.65 -0.29
CA LYS A 59 0.90 2.38 0.07
C LYS A 59 1.95 1.30 0.27
N THR A 60 1.68 0.44 1.24
CA THR A 60 2.38 -0.84 1.43
C THR A 60 1.46 -1.95 0.96
N LEU A 61 1.96 -2.81 0.06
CA LEU A 61 1.20 -3.94 -0.49
C LEU A 61 1.83 -5.23 -0.01
N VAL A 62 1.02 -6.11 0.58
CA VAL A 62 1.43 -7.49 0.93
C VAL A 62 0.70 -8.45 0.02
N GLU A 63 1.38 -9.48 -0.46
CA GLU A 63 0.81 -10.46 -1.38
C GLU A 63 0.96 -11.91 -0.90
N TYR A 64 0.03 -12.75 -1.31
CA TYR A 64 0.08 -14.19 -1.10
C TYR A 64 -0.47 -14.93 -2.32
N LYS A 65 0.21 -15.99 -2.75
CA LYS A 65 -0.26 -16.89 -3.80
C LYS A 65 -0.81 -18.15 -3.15
N GLY A 66 -2.13 -18.27 -3.13
CA GLY A 66 -2.81 -19.47 -2.64
C GLY A 66 -2.98 -20.53 -3.72
N GLN A 67 -3.58 -21.66 -3.36
CA GLN A 67 -4.12 -22.67 -4.24
C GLN A 67 -5.48 -22.23 -4.79
N LYS A 68 -5.87 -22.77 -5.94
CA LYS A 68 -7.16 -22.42 -6.55
C LYS A 68 -8.30 -22.93 -5.67
N GLY A 69 -9.23 -22.05 -5.32
CA GLY A 69 -10.38 -22.38 -4.46
C GLY A 69 -10.08 -22.38 -2.96
N SER A 70 -8.87 -22.02 -2.54
CA SER A 70 -8.56 -21.90 -1.12
C SER A 70 -9.18 -20.63 -0.50
N ARG A 71 -9.39 -20.67 0.82
CA ARG A 71 -9.73 -19.49 1.62
C ARG A 71 -8.44 -18.95 2.26
N VAL A 72 -8.12 -17.68 2.01
CA VAL A 72 -6.94 -17.03 2.60
C VAL A 72 -7.37 -16.00 3.64
N MET A 73 -6.78 -16.08 4.82
CA MET A 73 -6.96 -15.13 5.91
C MET A 73 -5.64 -14.46 6.25
N LEU A 74 -5.62 -13.14 6.27
CA LEU A 74 -4.48 -12.34 6.73
C LEU A 74 -4.59 -12.10 8.23
N TYR A 75 -3.53 -12.41 8.94
CA TYR A 75 -3.35 -12.04 10.34
C TYR A 75 -2.31 -10.93 10.38
N TYR A 76 -2.65 -9.77 10.93
CA TYR A 76 -1.72 -8.64 10.96
C TYR A 76 -1.79 -7.83 12.26
N GLN A 77 -0.70 -7.12 12.56
CA GLN A 77 -0.53 -6.30 13.75
C GLN A 77 0.22 -5.01 13.36
N LEU A 78 -0.36 -3.86 13.68
CA LEU A 78 0.24 -2.55 13.41
C LEU A 78 0.91 -1.99 14.67
N GLN A 79 2.22 -2.17 14.80
CA GLN A 79 2.97 -1.68 15.96
C GLN A 79 3.33 -0.21 15.78
N LYS A 80 3.03 0.63 16.78
CA LYS A 80 3.33 2.07 16.77
C LYS A 80 4.41 2.39 17.80
N GLY A 81 5.48 3.06 17.38
CA GLY A 81 6.54 3.52 18.30
C GLY A 81 7.19 2.39 19.10
N GLY A 82 7.37 1.21 18.50
CA GLY A 82 8.03 0.05 19.13
C GLY A 82 7.20 -0.71 20.17
N LYS A 83 5.94 -0.30 20.42
CA LYS A 83 5.04 -1.04 21.32
C LYS A 83 4.42 -2.21 20.59
N GLU A 84 4.58 -3.42 21.15
CA GLU A 84 3.82 -4.58 20.68
C GLU A 84 2.36 -4.44 21.09
N GLN A 85 1.44 -4.54 20.14
CA GLN A 85 0.03 -4.79 20.44
C GLN A 85 -0.15 -6.23 20.94
N ALA A 86 -1.14 -6.48 21.79
CA ALA A 86 -1.38 -7.81 22.34
C ALA A 86 -1.88 -8.81 21.28
N ASP A 87 -2.80 -8.38 20.40
CA ASP A 87 -3.54 -9.30 19.52
C ASP A 87 -3.39 -8.97 18.02
N TYR A 88 -3.49 -10.01 17.19
CA TYR A 88 -3.57 -9.87 15.74
C TYR A 88 -4.99 -9.48 15.33
N SER A 89 -5.09 -8.51 14.43
CA SER A 89 -6.28 -8.32 13.61
C SER A 89 -6.33 -9.41 12.53
N THR A 90 -7.55 -9.81 12.13
CA THR A 90 -7.74 -10.84 11.10
C THR A 90 -8.67 -10.34 10.00
N GLU A 91 -8.38 -10.70 8.76
CA GLU A 91 -9.18 -10.34 7.59
C GLU A 91 -9.22 -11.51 6.61
N VAL A 92 -10.42 -11.90 6.16
CA VAL A 92 -10.56 -12.85 5.04
C VAL A 92 -10.32 -12.09 3.74
N LEU A 93 -9.35 -12.53 2.95
CA LEU A 93 -9.01 -11.88 1.69
C LEU A 93 -9.82 -12.48 0.54
N THR A 94 -10.24 -11.61 -0.37
CA THR A 94 -10.75 -12.01 -1.69
C THR A 94 -9.58 -11.96 -2.68
N PRO A 95 -9.47 -12.93 -3.62
CA PRO A 95 -8.42 -12.88 -4.62
C PRO A 95 -8.55 -11.62 -5.47
N MET A 96 -7.43 -10.95 -5.70
CA MET A 96 -7.36 -9.79 -6.59
C MET A 96 -7.29 -10.21 -8.06
N TYR A 97 -6.58 -11.30 -8.34
CA TYR A 97 -6.50 -11.91 -9.66
C TYR A 97 -6.24 -13.40 -9.53
N GLU A 98 -7.14 -14.23 -10.04
CA GLU A 98 -7.07 -15.70 -9.92
C GLU A 98 -6.89 -16.16 -8.46
N ASN A 99 -5.71 -16.68 -8.10
CA ASN A 99 -5.32 -17.16 -6.78
C ASN A 99 -4.28 -16.24 -6.10
N LEU A 100 -4.14 -15.01 -6.57
CA LEU A 100 -3.27 -13.98 -5.99
C LEU A 100 -4.10 -13.05 -5.10
N TYR A 101 -3.70 -12.97 -3.84
CA TYR A 101 -4.32 -12.15 -2.82
C TYR A 101 -3.39 -10.98 -2.52
N VAL A 102 -3.92 -9.76 -2.52
CA VAL A 102 -3.14 -8.57 -2.21
C VAL A 102 -3.93 -7.70 -1.23
N LYS A 103 -3.28 -7.30 -0.14
CA LYS A 103 -3.84 -6.32 0.81
C LYS A 103 -3.02 -5.05 0.78
N LYS A 104 -3.72 -3.92 0.76
CA LYS A 104 -3.17 -2.57 0.77
C LYS A 104 -3.24 -1.97 2.18
N PHE A 105 -2.13 -1.40 2.63
CA PHE A 105 -1.97 -0.69 3.90
C PHE A 105 -1.43 0.73 3.66
N VAL A 106 -1.72 1.64 4.58
CA VAL A 106 -0.98 2.90 4.76
C VAL A 106 -0.19 2.73 6.05
N LEU A 107 1.14 2.86 5.99
CA LEU A 107 2.03 2.79 7.14
C LEU A 107 2.72 4.14 7.34
N PHE A 108 2.68 4.66 8.56
CA PHE A 108 3.38 5.89 8.92
C PHE A 108 4.85 5.64 9.35
N ALA A 109 5.65 6.70 9.41
CA ALA A 109 7.10 6.68 9.69
C ALA A 109 7.53 5.88 10.94
N ASN A 110 6.64 5.77 11.93
CA ASN A 110 6.88 5.10 13.20
C ASN A 110 6.07 3.80 13.37
N GLU A 111 5.52 3.28 12.25
CA GLU A 111 4.68 2.09 12.23
C GLU A 111 5.39 0.90 11.59
N LYS A 112 5.10 -0.28 12.14
CA LYS A 112 5.59 -1.56 11.64
C LYS A 112 4.43 -2.53 11.53
N LEU A 113 4.27 -3.13 10.36
CA LEU A 113 3.28 -4.16 10.09
C LEU A 113 3.93 -5.53 10.29
N LYS A 114 3.51 -6.29 11.30
CA LYS A 114 3.83 -7.72 11.41
C LYS A 114 2.65 -8.51 10.90
N TYR A 115 2.87 -9.49 10.01
CA TYR A 115 1.76 -10.25 9.45
C TYR A 115 2.15 -11.67 9.04
N TYR A 116 1.14 -12.51 8.81
CA TYR A 116 1.26 -13.79 8.13
C TYR A 116 -0.08 -14.16 7.48
N PHE A 117 -0.05 -15.06 6.51
CA PHE A 117 -1.23 -15.60 5.87
C PHE A 117 -1.56 -16.99 6.41
N LYS A 118 -2.85 -17.29 6.55
CA LYS A 118 -3.38 -18.62 6.79
C LYS A 118 -4.25 -19.02 5.61
N GLU A 119 -3.82 -20.02 4.88
CA GLU A 119 -4.58 -20.66 3.81
C GLU A 119 -5.36 -21.86 4.36
N THR A 120 -6.59 -22.04 3.91
CA THR A 120 -7.40 -23.23 4.21
C THR A 120 -7.96 -23.81 2.91
N ILE A 121 -7.71 -25.10 2.69
CA ILE A 121 -8.19 -25.86 1.53
C ILE A 121 -8.52 -27.29 1.94
N ASP A 122 -9.68 -27.80 1.55
CA ASP A 122 -10.14 -29.17 1.85
C ASP A 122 -10.00 -29.58 3.32
N GLY A 123 -10.28 -28.65 4.24
CA GLY A 123 -10.17 -28.85 5.70
C GLY A 123 -8.75 -28.74 6.26
N ASN A 124 -7.72 -28.68 5.42
CA ASN A 124 -6.33 -28.49 5.83
C ASN A 124 -5.99 -26.99 5.93
N SER A 125 -5.16 -26.62 6.91
CA SER A 125 -4.69 -25.25 7.11
C SER A 125 -3.18 -25.16 7.00
N TYR A 126 -2.71 -24.21 6.19
CA TYR A 126 -1.30 -23.88 6.02
C TYR A 126 -1.06 -22.44 6.46
N ARG A 127 0.07 -22.18 7.12
CA ARG A 127 0.45 -20.84 7.56
C ARG A 127 1.74 -20.45 6.87
N SER A 128 1.80 -19.24 6.33
CA SER A 128 3.08 -18.67 5.88
C SER A 128 3.99 -18.36 7.07
N ASP A 129 5.24 -18.04 6.77
CA ASP A 129 6.12 -17.41 7.75
C ASP A 129 5.58 -16.04 8.17
N LYS A 130 6.01 -15.59 9.35
CA LYS A 130 5.73 -14.25 9.83
C LYS A 130 6.68 -13.28 9.14
N GLU A 131 6.09 -12.27 8.52
CA GLU A 131 6.81 -11.21 7.82
C GLU A 131 6.65 -9.88 8.55
N THR A 132 7.51 -8.93 8.22
CA THR A 132 7.47 -7.58 8.76
C THR A 132 7.70 -6.58 7.65
N CYS A 133 6.76 -5.63 7.50
CA CYS A 133 6.91 -4.47 6.62
C CYS A 133 7.04 -3.19 7.44
N VAL A 134 7.92 -2.31 6.98
CA VAL A 134 8.01 -0.91 7.41
C VAL A 134 7.96 -0.05 6.15
N ARG A 135 7.51 1.19 6.29
CA ARG A 135 7.63 2.20 5.24
C ARG A 135 8.59 3.27 5.70
N GLU A 136 9.50 3.67 4.83
CA GLU A 136 10.41 4.79 5.05
C GLU A 136 9.90 5.99 4.25
N PRO A 137 9.04 6.85 4.85
CA PRO A 137 8.57 8.06 4.17
C PRO A 137 9.68 9.04 3.87
N GLU A 138 9.60 9.67 2.70
CA GLU A 138 10.46 10.80 2.35
C GLU A 138 9.93 12.10 3.00
N PRO A 139 10.80 12.97 3.55
CA PRO A 139 10.38 14.30 4.00
C PRO A 139 9.75 15.12 2.89
N GLY A 140 8.63 15.77 3.18
CA GLY A 140 7.93 16.63 2.22
C GLY A 140 7.05 15.88 1.22
N GLU A 141 6.74 14.61 1.46
CA GLU A 141 5.72 13.88 0.70
C GLU A 141 4.40 14.66 0.64
N LEU A 142 3.77 14.65 -0.53
CA LEU A 142 2.52 15.36 -0.76
C LEU A 142 1.32 14.63 -0.12
N GLY A 143 0.24 15.39 0.09
CA GLY A 143 -1.04 14.87 0.56
C GLY A 143 -1.08 14.61 2.07
N ARG A 144 -2.25 14.14 2.52
CA ARG A 144 -2.59 14.02 3.94
C ARG A 144 -1.58 13.18 4.73
N TYR A 145 -1.16 12.04 4.18
CA TYR A 145 -0.28 11.12 4.88
C TYR A 145 1.18 11.58 4.89
N GLY A 146 1.64 12.26 3.84
CA GLY A 146 2.97 12.88 3.80
C GLY A 146 3.11 13.95 4.89
N ARG A 147 2.11 14.82 5.04
CA ARG A 147 2.08 15.82 6.13
C ARG A 147 2.11 15.20 7.53
N LEU A 148 1.35 14.11 7.73
CA LEU A 148 1.38 13.37 9.00
C LEU A 148 2.75 12.74 9.26
N ASN A 149 3.38 12.17 8.23
CA ASN A 149 4.75 11.66 8.33
C ASN A 149 5.75 12.77 8.68
N ASP A 150 5.65 13.96 8.06
CA ASP A 150 6.52 15.10 8.37
C ASP A 150 6.40 15.57 9.83
N ILE A 151 5.20 15.46 10.42
CA ILE A 151 4.96 15.74 11.85
C ILE A 151 5.61 14.65 12.72
N LEU A 152 5.44 13.38 12.35
CA LEU A 152 5.96 12.24 13.10
C LEU A 152 7.49 12.18 13.08
N MET A 153 8.11 12.54 11.96
CA MET A 153 9.56 12.56 11.77
C MET A 153 10.24 13.80 12.37
N GLU A 154 9.49 14.88 12.62
CA GLU A 154 10.05 16.12 13.18
C GLU A 154 10.52 15.91 14.62
N THR A 155 11.79 16.17 14.93
CA THR A 155 12.35 15.98 16.28
C THR A 155 12.23 17.22 17.15
N GLY A 156 12.20 18.42 16.56
CA GLY A 156 12.08 19.70 17.27
C GLY A 156 10.65 19.99 17.73
N SER A 157 10.44 20.17 19.03
CA SER A 157 9.10 20.43 19.60
C SER A 157 8.41 21.67 18.98
N THR A 158 9.18 22.74 18.76
CA THR A 158 8.67 23.99 18.15
C THR A 158 8.26 23.79 16.70
N GLU A 159 9.13 23.18 15.89
CA GLU A 159 8.83 22.93 14.47
C GLU A 159 7.70 21.89 14.30
N ARG A 160 7.65 20.88 15.18
CA ARG A 160 6.55 19.90 15.19
C ARG A 160 5.22 20.59 15.45
N ARG A 161 5.16 21.51 16.42
CA ARG A 161 3.97 22.29 16.71
C ARG A 161 3.54 23.16 15.52
N LYS A 162 4.48 23.81 14.82
CA LYS A 162 4.18 24.57 13.61
C LYS A 162 3.59 23.68 12.51
N LYS A 163 4.19 22.50 12.25
CA LYS A 163 3.67 21.53 11.28
C LYS A 163 2.27 21.03 11.65
N MET A 164 2.02 20.73 12.94
CA MET A 164 0.70 20.34 13.44
C MET A 164 -0.34 21.45 13.26
N GLN A 165 0.00 22.70 13.55
CA GLN A 165 -0.89 23.85 13.34
C GLN A 165 -1.21 24.06 11.86
N GLY A 166 -0.20 23.97 10.99
CA GLY A 166 -0.39 24.07 9.53
C GLY A 166 -1.34 22.98 9.01
N TYR A 167 -1.15 21.74 9.44
CA TYR A 167 -2.03 20.63 9.08
C TYR A 167 -3.47 20.83 9.58
N ALA A 168 -3.66 21.27 10.83
CA ALA A 168 -4.99 21.51 11.39
C ALA A 168 -5.72 22.66 10.66
N LEU A 169 -4.99 23.71 10.26
CA LEU A 169 -5.55 24.82 9.47
C LEU A 169 -6.01 24.33 8.10
N GLU A 170 -5.19 23.52 7.41
CA GLU A 170 -5.53 22.94 6.11
C GLU A 170 -6.77 22.03 6.21
N ASP A 171 -6.83 21.16 7.22
CA ASP A 171 -7.97 20.26 7.46
C ASP A 171 -9.25 21.05 7.79
N ALA A 172 -9.17 22.09 8.63
CA ALA A 172 -10.29 22.97 8.93
C ALA A 172 -10.78 23.73 7.70
N ALA A 173 -9.87 24.26 6.88
CA ALA A 173 -10.20 24.95 5.64
C ALA A 173 -10.86 23.99 4.64
N ALA A 174 -10.33 22.78 4.48
CA ALA A 174 -10.93 21.76 3.61
C ALA A 174 -12.34 21.39 4.07
N ASN A 175 -12.55 21.15 5.37
CA ASN A 175 -13.88 20.85 5.92
C ASN A 175 -14.86 22.01 5.71
N HIS A 176 -14.42 23.26 5.83
CA HIS A 176 -15.25 24.43 5.56
C HIS A 176 -15.57 24.57 4.06
N MET A 177 -14.60 24.36 3.17
CA MET A 177 -14.78 24.54 1.72
C MET A 177 -15.58 23.42 1.06
N PHE A 178 -15.49 22.20 1.58
CA PHE A 178 -16.08 21.00 0.99
C PHE A 178 -17.14 20.35 1.88
N THR A 179 -17.83 21.15 2.70
CA THR A 179 -19.01 20.67 3.44
C THR A 179 -20.03 20.13 2.43
N GLN A 180 -20.40 18.85 2.57
CA GLN A 180 -21.51 18.28 1.81
C GLN A 180 -22.81 18.92 2.34
N GLU A 181 -23.54 19.62 1.47
CA GLU A 181 -24.98 19.85 1.67
C GLU A 181 -25.75 18.52 1.73
#